data_AF-A0A938HJ13-F1
#
_entry.id   AF-A0A938HJ13-F1
#
_cell.length_a   1.000
_cell.length_b   1.000
_cell.length_c   1.000
_cell.angle_alpha   90.00
_cell.angle_beta   90.00
_cell.angle_gamma   90.00
#
_symmetry.space_group_name_H-M   'P 1'
#
loop_
_entity.id
_entity.type
_entity.pdbx_description
1 polymer ?
#
loop_
_entity_poly.entity_id
_entity_poly.type
_entity_poly.pdbx_seq_one_letter_code
_entity_poly.pdbx_strand_id
1 'polypeptide(L)'
;MNIIGRSTSDTLKSLHFNTMTLEQAYPDGGGALGEEMPQIGEDPGGYPGQARILYWYHPDYIQNVDLVTDLDGEAYELFLYNPWGEQLHHWSSNSSAWTSPYRFNAKEVDPESGLAYYGARYYQSKLGVWLSVDPMAMSGSNMSRTSYSFTNNNPIMMVDPDGRNSSPIYDLNGEFLGTDGQGLKGKAIIMQKSDFTQGMAHSDALSKDIGTGGLLYNNDGVFESGAKGIADAQRFNEHYAGLSSRPDYDGFVTIDEGVQWAKDHPKTLPDNVTADNSLYMDASQLDFGNLSTNNMPLKEGEKGNVNLLNYTSYSRSRSRATTYALGNTMVEYLNADNGTVRLFWDNYDWDYHNNPPSGSRDRAVQADRLLKGLNDSHGFKVYIYGKGTIAH
;
A
#
# COMPACT_ATOMS: atom_id res chain seq x y z
N MET A 1 28.54 31.93 26.67
CA MET A 1 27.87 33.20 26.30
C MET A 1 26.58 33.23 27.09
N ASN A 2 26.51 34.05 28.14
CA ASN A 2 25.31 34.19 28.98
C ASN A 2 24.29 35.05 28.24
N ILE A 3 23.04 34.60 28.12
CA ILE A 3 21.91 35.50 27.92
C ILE A 3 20.82 35.13 28.93
N ILE A 4 20.48 36.15 29.69
CA ILE A 4 19.54 36.22 30.80
C ILE A 4 18.11 36.23 30.23
N GLY A 5 17.26 35.29 30.65
CA GLY A 5 15.83 35.32 30.36
C GLY A 5 15.10 36.25 31.32
N ARG A 6 14.62 37.40 30.84
CA ARG A 6 13.55 38.17 31.49
C ARG A 6 12.24 37.93 30.74
N SER A 7 11.20 37.58 31.47
CA SER A 7 9.80 37.60 31.04
C SER A 7 9.23 39.00 31.26
N THR A 8 8.61 39.59 30.23
CA THR A 8 7.63 40.68 30.29
C THR A 8 6.87 40.69 28.94
N SER A 9 5.82 39.89 28.77
CA SER A 9 4.41 40.25 28.94
C SER A 9 3.81 41.32 27.99
N ASP A 10 4.60 42.10 27.25
CA ASP A 10 4.05 43.26 26.50
C ASP A 10 4.24 43.23 24.97
N THR A 11 4.91 42.22 24.41
CA THR A 11 5.07 42.09 22.93
C THR A 11 4.01 41.20 22.25
N LEU A 12 3.08 40.59 23.01
CA LEU A 12 2.08 39.66 22.47
C LEU A 12 0.71 40.29 22.18
N LYS A 13 0.55 41.61 22.29
CA LYS A 13 -0.75 42.28 22.07
C LYS A 13 -0.95 42.92 20.69
N SER A 14 -0.05 42.70 19.72
CA SER A 14 -0.19 43.33 18.39
C SER A 14 0.04 42.42 17.18
N LEU A 15 -0.12 41.10 17.31
CA LEU A 15 -0.31 40.25 16.13
C LEU A 15 -1.77 40.34 15.71
N HIS A 16 -2.13 41.44 15.05
CA HIS A 16 -3.30 41.45 14.17
C HIS A 16 -2.95 40.55 12.98
N PHE A 17 -3.45 39.32 12.99
CA PHE A 17 -3.51 38.53 11.78
C PHE A 17 -4.52 39.20 10.86
N ASN A 18 -4.02 39.92 9.85
CA ASN A 18 -4.85 40.26 8.71
C ASN A 18 -5.33 38.93 8.13
N THR A 19 -6.62 38.67 8.21
CA THR A 19 -7.29 37.54 7.58
C THR A 19 -7.03 37.63 6.08
N MET A 20 -6.06 36.87 5.57
CA MET A 20 -5.96 36.62 4.14
C MET A 20 -7.09 35.68 3.76
N THR A 21 -7.85 36.04 2.74
CA THR A 21 -8.82 35.11 2.16
C THR A 21 -8.08 34.02 1.38
N LEU A 22 -8.74 32.88 1.16
CA LEU A 22 -8.16 31.74 0.45
C LEU A 22 -7.66 32.13 -0.95
N GLU A 23 -8.31 33.10 -1.61
CA GLU A 23 -7.90 33.63 -2.92
C GLU A 23 -6.58 34.42 -2.88
N GLN A 24 -6.19 34.95 -1.72
CA GLN A 24 -4.94 35.69 -1.56
C GLN A 24 -3.74 34.77 -1.28
N ALA A 25 -3.98 33.58 -0.72
CA ALA A 25 -2.95 32.57 -0.50
C ALA A 25 -2.69 31.72 -1.76
N TYR A 26 -3.69 31.56 -2.63
CA TYR A 26 -3.62 30.72 -3.84
C TYR A 26 -4.22 31.42 -5.08
N PRO A 27 -3.47 32.30 -5.78
CA PRO A 27 -3.98 33.09 -6.91
C PRO A 27 -4.31 32.27 -8.17
N ASP A 28 -3.64 31.12 -8.36
CA ASP A 28 -3.74 30.31 -9.57
C ASP A 28 -4.78 29.18 -9.47
N GLY A 29 -5.54 29.10 -8.35
CA GLY A 29 -6.63 28.13 -8.14
C GLY A 29 -8.03 28.66 -8.48
N GLY A 30 -8.15 29.92 -8.91
CA GLY A 30 -9.42 30.60 -9.18
C GLY A 30 -10.07 30.21 -10.50
N GLY A 31 -10.30 28.92 -10.74
CA GLY A 31 -10.87 28.41 -11.98
C GLY A 31 -11.80 27.24 -11.76
N ALA A 32 -13.10 27.53 -11.81
CA ALA A 32 -14.24 26.60 -11.82
C ALA A 32 -14.56 25.94 -10.47
N LEU A 33 -15.70 26.30 -9.89
CA LEU A 33 -16.89 25.46 -9.78
C LEU A 33 -18.08 26.36 -9.42
N GLY A 34 -18.60 27.05 -10.44
CA GLY A 34 -19.87 27.78 -10.38
C GLY A 34 -21.03 26.98 -10.98
N GLU A 35 -21.07 25.67 -10.74
CA GLU A 35 -22.24 24.85 -11.06
C GLU A 35 -22.85 24.35 -9.75
N GLU A 36 -24.16 24.56 -9.60
CA GLU A 36 -24.97 24.11 -8.46
C GLU A 36 -24.68 22.64 -8.13
N MET A 37 -24.08 22.40 -6.97
CA MET A 37 -23.95 21.07 -6.40
C MET A 37 -25.36 20.48 -6.16
N PRO A 38 -25.58 19.19 -6.43
CA PRO A 38 -26.92 18.61 -6.44
C PRO A 38 -27.58 18.71 -5.06
N GLN A 39 -28.73 19.38 -5.00
CA GLN A 39 -29.64 19.36 -3.86
C GLN A 39 -30.04 17.90 -3.60
N ILE A 40 -29.59 17.34 -2.47
CA ILE A 40 -29.95 15.97 -2.07
C ILE A 40 -31.44 15.99 -1.71
N GLY A 41 -32.25 15.34 -2.54
CA GLY A 41 -33.70 15.24 -2.38
C GLY A 41 -34.12 14.57 -1.07
N GLU A 42 -35.32 14.96 -0.61
CA GLU A 42 -35.99 14.40 0.56
C GLU A 42 -36.11 12.86 0.46
N ASP A 43 -35.73 12.17 1.54
CA ASP A 43 -35.98 10.74 1.73
C ASP A 43 -37.50 10.48 1.74
N PRO A 44 -38.02 9.52 0.94
CA PRO A 44 -39.45 9.18 0.89
C PRO A 44 -40.05 8.68 2.23
N GLY A 45 -39.26 8.58 3.30
CA GLY A 45 -39.70 8.21 4.65
C GLY A 45 -40.22 9.33 5.56
N GLY A 46 -40.15 10.61 5.16
CA GLY A 46 -40.72 11.72 5.97
C GLY A 46 -40.05 11.96 7.33
N TYR A 47 -38.85 11.42 7.55
CA TYR A 47 -37.99 11.83 8.66
C TYR A 47 -37.34 13.17 8.27
N PRO A 48 -37.33 14.20 9.16
CA PRO A 48 -36.55 15.40 8.87
C PRO A 48 -35.10 14.94 8.67
N GLY A 49 -34.58 15.12 7.46
CA GLY A 49 -33.21 14.75 7.14
C GLY A 49 -32.31 15.39 8.16
N GLN A 50 -31.65 14.57 9.00
CA GLN A 50 -30.62 15.08 9.88
C GLN A 50 -29.64 15.82 8.98
N ALA A 51 -29.45 17.13 9.24
CA ALA A 51 -28.42 17.91 8.59
C ALA A 51 -27.12 17.11 8.72
N ARG A 52 -26.60 16.62 7.60
CA ARG A 52 -25.34 15.88 7.60
C ARG A 52 -24.25 16.89 7.88
N ILE A 53 -23.62 16.79 9.04
CA ILE A 53 -22.45 17.59 9.37
C ILE A 53 -21.30 17.01 8.55
N LEU A 54 -20.73 17.83 7.67
CA LEU A 54 -19.64 17.48 6.78
C LEU A 54 -18.42 18.32 7.14
N TYR A 55 -17.27 17.66 7.16
CA TYR A 55 -15.97 18.27 7.40
C TYR A 55 -15.00 17.83 6.32
N TRP A 56 -14.18 18.76 5.82
CA TRP A 56 -13.10 18.47 4.88
C TRP A 56 -11.75 18.60 5.56
N TYR A 57 -10.89 17.64 5.27
CA TYR A 57 -9.53 17.56 5.79
C TYR A 57 -8.55 18.09 4.75
N HIS A 58 -7.66 18.96 5.18
CA HIS A 58 -6.61 19.56 4.36
C HIS A 58 -5.25 19.11 4.90
N PRO A 59 -4.74 17.96 4.43
CA PRO A 59 -3.49 17.44 4.92
C PRO A 59 -2.26 18.04 4.23
N ASP A 60 -1.11 18.00 4.92
CA ASP A 60 0.20 18.30 4.33
C ASP A 60 0.77 17.13 3.49
N TYR A 61 2.01 17.29 3.01
CA TYR A 61 2.70 16.32 2.15
C TYR A 61 3.02 14.97 2.84
N ILE A 62 2.99 14.90 4.17
CA ILE A 62 3.12 13.65 4.96
C ILE A 62 1.80 13.24 5.61
N GLN A 63 0.69 13.81 5.14
CA GLN A 63 -0.67 13.54 5.57
C GLN A 63 -1.03 14.03 6.98
N ASN A 64 -0.29 15.00 7.54
CA ASN A 64 -0.73 15.67 8.77
C ASN A 64 -1.95 16.50 8.48
N VAL A 65 -3.01 16.34 9.28
CA VAL A 65 -4.18 17.21 9.18
C VAL A 65 -3.80 18.58 9.75
N ASP A 66 -3.58 19.56 8.87
CA ASP A 66 -3.26 20.94 9.25
C ASP A 66 -4.53 21.76 9.44
N LEU A 67 -5.49 21.64 8.54
CA LEU A 67 -6.75 22.38 8.58
C LEU A 67 -7.95 21.45 8.36
N VAL A 68 -9.03 21.73 9.08
CA VAL A 68 -10.35 21.15 8.87
C VAL A 68 -11.31 22.28 8.58
N THR A 69 -12.11 22.16 7.52
CA THR A 69 -13.16 23.14 7.17
C THR A 69 -14.55 22.53 7.30
N ASP A 70 -15.55 23.34 7.63
CA ASP A 70 -16.96 22.93 7.68
C ASP A 70 -17.63 22.96 6.29
N LEU A 71 -18.94 22.66 6.25
CA LEU A 71 -19.78 22.61 5.04
C LEU A 71 -19.69 23.87 4.17
N ASP A 72 -19.48 25.03 4.78
CA ASP A 72 -19.43 26.32 4.10
C ASP A 72 -18.01 26.68 3.62
N GLY A 73 -17.03 25.79 3.86
CA GLY A 73 -15.63 26.00 3.53
C GLY A 73 -14.89 26.85 4.57
N GLU A 74 -15.53 27.18 5.68
CA GLU A 74 -14.96 28.01 6.73
C GLU A 74 -14.02 27.17 7.62
N ALA A 75 -12.96 27.80 8.13
CA ALA A 75 -12.00 27.12 9.00
C ALA A 75 -12.66 26.67 10.31
N TYR A 76 -12.68 25.36 10.54
CA TYR A 76 -13.27 24.73 11.71
C TYR A 76 -12.22 24.38 12.77
N GLU A 77 -11.14 23.72 12.38
CA GLU A 77 -9.98 23.46 13.25
C GLU A 77 -8.67 23.67 12.49
N LEU A 78 -7.65 24.19 13.19
CA LEU A 78 -6.28 24.30 12.71
C LEU A 78 -5.34 23.63 13.71
N PHE A 79 -4.42 22.81 13.21
CA PHE A 79 -3.39 22.13 13.98
C PHE A 79 -2.01 22.54 13.49
N LEU A 80 -1.08 22.72 14.42
CA LEU A 80 0.34 22.87 14.11
C LEU A 80 1.12 21.83 14.90
N TYR A 81 1.96 21.07 14.22
CA TYR A 81 2.76 20.01 14.81
C TYR A 81 4.25 20.36 14.84
N ASN A 82 4.97 19.81 15.80
CA ASN A 82 6.41 19.62 15.63
C ASN A 82 6.67 18.44 14.68
N PRO A 83 7.91 18.23 14.22
CA PRO A 83 8.16 17.13 13.29
C PRO A 83 7.83 15.74 13.81
N TRP A 84 7.74 15.52 15.12
CA TRP A 84 7.42 14.23 15.75
C TRP A 84 5.92 14.08 16.02
N GLY A 85 5.09 15.02 15.54
CA GLY A 85 3.64 14.98 15.70
C GLY A 85 3.13 15.48 17.03
N GLU A 86 3.97 16.08 17.88
CA GLU A 86 3.48 16.80 19.04
C GLU A 86 2.73 18.04 18.56
N GLN A 87 1.48 18.17 18.97
CA GLN A 87 0.66 19.34 18.68
C GLN A 87 1.20 20.56 19.45
N LEU A 88 1.80 21.50 18.72
CA LEU A 88 2.30 22.78 19.23
C LEU A 88 1.19 23.80 19.40
N HIS A 89 0.21 23.78 18.49
CA HIS A 89 -0.94 24.66 18.55
C HIS A 89 -2.19 23.94 18.03
N HIS A 90 -3.32 24.26 18.64
CA HIS A 90 -4.64 23.87 18.15
C HIS A 90 -5.58 25.04 18.36
N TRP A 91 -6.22 25.42 17.27
CA TRP A 91 -7.28 26.40 17.26
C TRP A 91 -8.57 25.72 16.76
N SER A 92 -9.70 26.08 17.35
CA SER A 92 -11.03 25.63 16.94
C SER A 92 -11.96 26.83 16.87
N SER A 93 -12.88 26.81 15.90
CA SER A 93 -13.96 27.78 15.78
C SER A 93 -14.91 27.77 16.98
N ASN A 94 -14.95 26.67 17.75
CA ASN A 94 -15.90 26.39 18.82
C ASN A 94 -17.38 26.47 18.37
N SER A 95 -17.65 26.35 17.07
CA SER A 95 -19.01 26.35 16.54
C SER A 95 -19.78 25.06 16.85
N SER A 96 -19.06 23.99 17.23
CA SER A 96 -19.66 22.75 17.74
C SER A 96 -18.74 22.07 18.78
N ALA A 97 -19.26 21.05 19.46
CA ALA A 97 -18.50 20.23 20.42
C ALA A 97 -17.66 19.13 19.76
N TRP A 98 -17.79 18.94 18.44
CA TRP A 98 -17.01 17.95 17.70
C TRP A 98 -15.57 18.43 17.51
N THR A 99 -14.62 17.51 17.65
CA THR A 99 -13.23 17.69 17.26
C THR A 99 -12.85 16.52 16.38
N SER A 100 -12.04 16.77 15.35
CA SER A 100 -11.55 15.68 14.52
C SER A 100 -10.83 14.64 15.40
N PRO A 101 -10.90 13.33 15.12
CA PRO A 101 -10.01 12.37 15.77
C PRO A 101 -8.72 12.14 14.97
N TYR A 102 -8.67 12.54 13.69
CA TYR A 102 -7.52 12.36 12.81
C TYR A 102 -6.58 13.56 12.88
N ARG A 103 -5.28 13.29 13.08
CA ARG A 103 -4.26 14.32 13.33
C ARG A 103 -3.01 14.09 12.49
N PHE A 104 -1.88 13.85 13.15
CA PHE A 104 -0.59 13.56 12.57
C PHE A 104 -0.62 12.27 11.73
N ASN A 105 -0.06 12.30 10.52
CA ASN A 105 -0.12 11.24 9.49
C ASN A 105 -1.55 10.69 9.24
N ALA A 106 -2.58 11.52 9.42
CA ALA A 106 -4.00 11.16 9.34
C ALA A 106 -4.38 9.96 10.22
N LYS A 107 -3.64 9.73 11.32
CA LYS A 107 -3.97 8.67 12.29
C LYS A 107 -4.88 9.19 13.38
N GLU A 108 -5.72 8.27 13.85
CA GLU A 108 -6.66 8.52 14.92
C GLU A 108 -5.90 8.70 16.24
N VAL A 109 -6.16 9.81 16.94
CA VAL A 109 -5.69 10.04 18.30
C VAL A 109 -6.80 9.61 19.25
N ASP A 110 -6.48 8.62 20.07
CA ASP A 110 -7.36 8.14 21.14
C ASP A 110 -7.53 9.23 22.21
N PRO A 111 -8.75 9.77 22.44
CA PRO A 111 -8.94 10.91 23.32
C PRO A 111 -8.68 10.59 24.80
N GLU A 112 -8.85 9.33 25.23
CA GLU A 112 -8.61 8.89 26.60
C GLU A 112 -7.10 8.81 26.94
N SER A 113 -6.28 8.34 26.00
CA SER A 113 -4.84 8.14 26.23
C SER A 113 -3.94 9.22 25.61
N GLY A 114 -4.44 9.96 24.61
CA GLY A 114 -3.68 10.91 23.81
C GLY A 114 -2.65 10.25 22.87
N LEU A 115 -2.86 8.97 22.53
CA LEU A 115 -1.96 8.19 21.69
C LEU A 115 -2.51 8.06 20.27
N ALA A 116 -1.62 8.09 19.28
CA ALA A 116 -2.02 7.88 17.90
C ALA A 116 -2.00 6.39 17.55
N TYR A 117 -3.09 5.87 16.98
CA TYR A 117 -3.22 4.47 16.60
C TYR A 117 -2.87 4.26 15.12
N TYR A 118 -1.85 3.43 14.87
CA TYR A 118 -1.35 3.11 13.52
C TYR A 118 -1.74 1.69 13.06
N GLY A 119 -2.72 1.06 13.71
CA GLY A 119 -3.14 -0.31 13.41
C GLY A 119 -2.31 -1.37 14.13
N ALA A 120 -1.00 -1.42 13.85
CA ALA A 120 -0.12 -2.40 14.51
C ALA A 120 0.36 -1.96 15.89
N ARG A 121 0.49 -0.64 16.12
CA ARG A 121 1.11 -0.06 17.32
C ARG A 121 0.47 1.29 17.68
N TYR A 122 0.63 1.66 18.95
CA TYR A 122 0.35 3.01 19.45
C TYR A 122 1.61 3.85 19.48
N TYR A 123 1.50 5.09 19.00
CA TYR A 123 2.57 6.08 18.93
C TYR A 123 2.38 7.19 19.96
N GLN A 124 3.46 7.58 20.62
CA GLN A 124 3.50 8.69 21.58
C GLN A 124 4.26 9.89 20.99
N SER A 125 3.49 10.85 20.47
CA SER A 125 4.04 11.99 19.72
C SER A 125 4.89 12.95 20.56
N LYS A 126 4.64 13.09 21.87
CA LYS A 126 5.47 13.94 22.76
C LYS A 126 6.87 13.40 22.95
N LEU A 127 7.01 12.08 22.89
CA LEU A 127 8.29 11.39 23.09
C LEU A 127 8.93 10.98 21.77
N GLY A 128 8.17 10.94 20.67
CA GLY A 128 8.67 10.52 19.37
C GLY A 128 8.90 9.01 19.25
N VAL A 129 8.18 8.18 20.02
CA VAL A 129 8.43 6.74 20.12
C VAL A 129 7.16 5.90 20.02
N TRP A 130 7.33 4.66 19.58
CA TRP A 130 6.32 3.61 19.73
C TRP A 130 6.21 3.17 21.20
N LEU A 131 5.01 2.81 21.65
CA LEU A 131 4.80 2.32 23.02
C LEU A 131 4.95 0.81 23.18
N SER A 132 4.95 0.07 22.09
CA SER A 132 5.25 -1.35 22.07
C SER A 132 6.52 -1.61 21.26
N VAL A 133 7.23 -2.66 21.67
CA VAL A 133 8.33 -3.23 20.89
C VAL A 133 7.78 -3.59 19.51
N ASP A 134 8.51 -3.22 18.46
CA ASP A 134 8.21 -3.66 17.11
C ASP A 134 7.93 -5.18 17.11
N PRO A 135 6.76 -5.67 16.62
CA PRO A 135 6.47 -7.10 16.57
C PRO A 135 7.53 -7.93 15.84
N MET A 136 8.38 -7.28 15.03
CA MET A 136 9.51 -7.88 14.33
C MET A 136 10.87 -7.61 14.98
N ALA A 137 10.95 -6.95 16.14
CA ALA A 137 12.22 -6.57 16.80
C ALA A 137 13.17 -7.75 17.11
N MET A 138 12.62 -8.96 17.24
CA MET A 138 13.40 -10.20 17.46
C MET A 138 13.65 -10.99 16.16
N SER A 139 13.09 -10.56 15.03
CA SER A 139 13.48 -11.09 13.72
C SER A 139 14.82 -10.47 13.34
N GLY A 140 15.81 -11.28 12.96
CA GLY A 140 17.20 -10.85 12.75
C GLY A 140 17.39 -9.70 11.74
N SER A 141 16.35 -9.34 10.98
CA SER A 141 16.30 -8.25 10.01
C SER A 141 15.75 -6.93 10.53
N ASN A 142 15.12 -6.88 11.71
CA ASN A 142 14.57 -5.66 12.31
C ASN A 142 15.24 -5.31 13.64
N MET A 143 16.52 -5.66 13.77
CA MET A 143 17.39 -5.04 14.77
C MET A 143 17.67 -3.59 14.35
N SER A 144 16.60 -2.80 14.19
CA SER A 144 16.69 -1.36 14.41
C SER A 144 17.45 -1.20 15.71
N ARG A 145 18.46 -0.33 15.71
CA ARG A 145 19.30 -0.06 16.89
C ARG A 145 18.45 0.37 18.11
N THR A 146 17.15 0.64 17.93
CA THR A 146 16.15 0.82 18.98
C THR A 146 14.76 0.30 18.54
N SER A 147 14.19 -0.68 19.24
CA SER A 147 12.88 -1.32 18.92
C SER A 147 11.64 -0.42 19.04
N TYR A 148 11.86 0.88 19.31
CA TYR A 148 10.83 1.89 19.59
C TYR A 148 10.95 3.12 18.68
N SER A 149 11.91 3.15 17.75
CA SER A 149 12.12 4.30 16.87
C SER A 149 10.95 4.50 15.92
N PHE A 150 10.39 5.71 15.92
CA PHE A 150 9.44 6.16 14.91
C PHE A 150 10.19 6.69 13.69
N THR A 151 9.77 6.27 12.48
CA THR A 151 10.27 6.78 11.19
C THR A 151 11.80 6.88 11.05
N ASN A 152 12.54 5.99 11.72
CA ASN A 152 14.01 6.03 11.82
C ASN A 152 14.57 7.41 12.23
N ASN A 153 13.85 8.12 13.11
CA ASN A 153 14.13 9.49 13.55
C ASN A 153 14.11 10.56 12.45
N ASN A 154 13.42 10.32 11.33
CA ASN A 154 13.21 11.32 10.27
C ASN A 154 11.71 11.48 9.91
N PRO A 155 10.89 11.99 10.84
CA PRO A 155 9.45 12.12 10.63
C PRO A 155 9.05 13.29 9.72
N ILE A 156 10.01 14.11 9.26
CA ILE A 156 9.79 15.16 8.25
C ILE A 156 9.64 14.54 6.86
N MET A 157 10.49 13.57 6.54
CA MET A 157 10.56 13.00 5.19
C MET A 157 9.88 11.63 5.06
N MET A 158 9.43 11.04 6.17
CA MET A 158 8.95 9.67 6.21
C MET A 158 7.61 9.56 6.93
N VAL A 159 6.65 8.92 6.26
CA VAL A 159 5.40 8.44 6.83
C VAL A 159 5.54 6.94 7.03
N ASP A 160 5.14 6.43 8.19
CA ASP A 160 4.93 4.99 8.41
C ASP A 160 3.44 4.67 8.15
N PRO A 161 3.06 4.15 6.95
CA PRO A 161 1.67 4.12 6.53
C PRO A 161 0.81 3.10 7.29
N ASP A 162 1.40 1.98 7.69
CA ASP A 162 0.72 0.85 8.32
C ASP A 162 1.53 0.21 9.47
N GLY A 163 2.65 0.81 9.85
CA GLY A 163 3.56 0.27 10.86
C GLY A 163 4.49 -0.83 10.33
N ARG A 164 4.57 -1.06 9.02
CA ARG A 164 5.30 -2.17 8.36
C ARG A 164 6.46 -1.71 7.45
N ASN A 165 7.30 -2.68 7.10
CA ASN A 165 8.63 -2.51 6.48
C ASN A 165 8.63 -2.22 4.96
N SER A 166 9.81 -1.84 4.46
CA SER A 166 10.14 -1.66 3.04
C SER A 166 9.83 -2.90 2.17
N SER A 167 9.41 -2.75 0.91
CA SER A 167 9.08 -3.93 0.07
C SER A 167 9.28 -3.79 -1.44
N PRO A 168 8.74 -2.78 -2.16
CA PRO A 168 8.95 -2.71 -3.61
C PRO A 168 10.42 -2.42 -3.91
N ILE A 169 10.99 -3.19 -4.84
CA ILE A 169 12.42 -3.18 -5.12
C ILE A 169 12.70 -2.51 -6.46
N TYR A 170 13.67 -1.61 -6.44
CA TYR A 170 14.16 -0.87 -7.61
C TYR A 170 15.67 -1.06 -7.77
N ASP A 171 16.13 -0.90 -9.01
CA ASP A 171 17.56 -0.79 -9.28
C ASP A 171 18.08 0.65 -9.13
N LEU A 172 19.38 0.83 -9.36
CA LEU A 172 20.02 2.15 -9.23
C LEU A 172 19.59 3.13 -10.34
N ASN A 173 19.04 2.65 -11.45
CA ASN A 173 18.48 3.49 -12.51
C ASN A 173 17.01 3.86 -12.24
N GLY A 174 16.46 3.47 -11.08
CA GLY A 174 15.04 3.65 -10.75
C GLY A 174 14.10 2.73 -11.53
N GLU A 175 14.60 1.64 -12.13
CA GLU A 175 13.75 0.63 -12.76
C GLU A 175 13.12 -0.26 -11.69
N PHE A 176 11.82 -0.50 -11.79
CA PHE A 176 11.12 -1.44 -10.92
C PHE A 176 11.57 -2.87 -11.25
N LEU A 177 12.08 -3.57 -10.25
CA LEU A 177 12.54 -4.96 -10.38
C LEU A 177 11.50 -5.96 -9.92
N GLY A 178 10.62 -5.56 -8.99
CA GLY A 178 9.57 -6.39 -8.43
C GLY A 178 9.53 -6.28 -6.91
N THR A 179 9.37 -7.42 -6.23
CA THR A 179 9.11 -7.44 -4.78
C THR A 179 9.93 -8.51 -4.06
N ASP A 180 10.15 -8.32 -2.77
CA ASP A 180 10.55 -9.41 -1.87
C ASP A 180 9.32 -10.19 -1.36
N GLY A 181 9.47 -10.91 -0.25
CA GLY A 181 8.40 -11.64 0.41
C GLY A 181 7.29 -10.81 1.07
N GLN A 182 7.33 -9.47 1.04
CA GLN A 182 6.37 -8.55 1.68
C GLN A 182 5.43 -7.83 0.70
N GLY A 183 5.64 -7.95 -0.62
CA GLY A 183 4.71 -7.42 -1.64
C GLY A 183 5.03 -6.01 -2.13
N LEU A 184 4.00 -5.20 -2.40
CA LEU A 184 4.13 -3.88 -3.05
C LEU A 184 4.07 -2.69 -2.08
N LYS A 185 3.67 -2.92 -0.82
CA LYS A 185 3.45 -1.86 0.17
C LYS A 185 4.69 -1.63 1.02
N GLY A 186 4.84 -0.39 1.48
CA GLY A 186 5.97 0.03 2.30
C GLY A 186 7.06 0.73 1.50
N LYS A 187 8.09 1.19 2.20
CA LYS A 187 9.20 1.97 1.63
C LYS A 187 9.90 1.21 0.49
N ALA A 188 10.31 1.92 -0.55
CA ALA A 188 11.12 1.31 -1.60
C ALA A 188 12.50 0.87 -1.09
N ILE A 189 12.93 -0.31 -1.56
CA ILE A 189 14.29 -0.82 -1.41
C ILE A 189 15.02 -0.56 -2.72
N ILE A 190 16.24 -0.01 -2.64
CA ILE A 190 17.05 0.27 -3.83
C ILE A 190 18.33 -0.54 -3.72
N MET A 191 18.60 -1.38 -4.71
CA MET A 191 19.76 -2.27 -4.70
C MET A 191 20.38 -2.40 -6.09
N GLN A 192 21.53 -3.06 -6.17
CA GLN A 192 22.08 -3.42 -7.47
C GLN A 192 21.17 -4.42 -8.17
N LYS A 193 20.97 -4.26 -9.49
CA LYS A 193 20.13 -5.19 -10.27
C LYS A 193 20.58 -6.65 -10.18
N SER A 194 21.89 -6.87 -10.07
CA SER A 194 22.50 -8.21 -9.91
C SER A 194 22.22 -8.85 -8.54
N ASP A 195 21.89 -8.06 -7.53
CA ASP A 195 21.60 -8.53 -6.18
C ASP A 195 20.15 -8.96 -6.00
N PHE A 196 19.27 -8.55 -6.91
CA PHE A 196 17.86 -8.83 -6.86
C PHE A 196 17.51 -10.25 -7.29
N THR A 197 16.56 -10.84 -6.58
CA THR A 197 15.85 -12.04 -7.02
C THR A 197 14.40 -11.90 -6.60
N GLN A 198 13.47 -12.08 -7.54
CA GLN A 198 12.04 -11.93 -7.26
C GLN A 198 11.60 -12.86 -6.12
N GLY A 199 10.94 -12.31 -5.11
CA GLY A 199 10.47 -13.05 -3.93
C GLY A 199 11.59 -13.47 -2.96
N MET A 200 12.77 -12.83 -3.03
CA MET A 200 13.86 -13.03 -2.06
C MET A 200 13.39 -12.78 -0.62
N ALA A 201 14.13 -13.32 0.36
CA ALA A 201 13.83 -13.06 1.76
C ALA A 201 13.98 -11.56 2.05
N HIS A 202 13.03 -11.01 2.80
CA HIS A 202 13.03 -9.59 3.16
C HIS A 202 14.31 -9.17 3.90
N SER A 203 14.84 -10.06 4.76
CA SER A 203 16.14 -9.86 5.42
C SER A 203 17.29 -9.64 4.43
N ASP A 204 17.29 -10.39 3.35
CA ASP A 204 18.35 -10.35 2.35
C ASP A 204 18.20 -9.08 1.51
N ALA A 205 16.95 -8.70 1.18
CA ALA A 205 16.66 -7.47 0.47
C ALA A 205 17.14 -6.24 1.25
N LEU A 206 16.83 -6.16 2.55
CA LEU A 206 17.31 -5.07 3.42
C LEU A 206 18.83 -5.04 3.55
N SER A 207 19.49 -6.21 3.60
CA SER A 207 20.96 -6.26 3.67
C SER A 207 21.65 -5.69 2.43
N LYS A 208 20.91 -5.61 1.31
CA LYS A 208 21.35 -5.10 0.01
C LYS A 208 20.78 -3.71 -0.31
N ASP A 209 20.00 -3.13 0.60
CA ASP A 209 19.42 -1.80 0.42
C ASP A 209 20.50 -0.72 0.53
N ILE A 210 20.71 -0.01 -0.57
CA ILE A 210 21.61 1.14 -0.70
C ILE A 210 20.85 2.45 -0.42
N GLY A 211 19.51 2.40 -0.37
CA GLY A 211 18.63 3.54 -0.18
C GLY A 211 18.57 4.47 -1.38
N THR A 212 17.78 5.54 -1.26
CA THR A 212 17.53 6.51 -2.34
C THR A 212 18.76 7.26 -2.83
N GLY A 213 19.82 7.34 -2.01
CA GLY A 213 21.11 7.86 -2.46
C GLY A 213 21.77 7.00 -3.55
N GLY A 214 21.38 5.73 -3.66
CA GLY A 214 21.82 4.82 -4.72
C GLY A 214 21.40 5.28 -6.12
N LEU A 215 20.32 6.05 -6.25
CA LEU A 215 19.83 6.59 -7.54
C LEU A 215 20.77 7.63 -8.18
N LEU A 216 21.82 8.02 -7.46
CA LEU A 216 22.89 8.87 -7.98
C LEU A 216 24.03 8.05 -8.59
N TYR A 217 23.90 6.73 -8.66
CA TYR A 217 24.87 5.81 -9.23
C TYR A 217 24.18 4.96 -10.29
N ASN A 218 24.93 4.47 -11.28
CA ASN A 218 24.41 3.44 -12.18
C ASN A 218 24.64 2.03 -11.61
N ASN A 219 24.09 1.02 -12.29
CA ASN A 219 24.25 -0.40 -11.92
C ASN A 219 25.70 -0.93 -11.91
N ASP A 220 26.67 -0.18 -12.45
CA ASP A 220 28.10 -0.50 -12.33
C ASP A 220 28.75 0.15 -11.09
N GLY A 221 27.96 0.85 -10.26
CA GLY A 221 28.42 1.57 -9.07
C GLY A 221 29.16 2.88 -9.40
N VAL A 222 29.06 3.37 -10.62
CA VAL A 222 29.67 4.64 -11.04
C VAL A 222 28.73 5.78 -10.68
N PHE A 223 29.26 6.80 -10.00
CA PHE A 223 28.50 8.00 -9.67
C PHE A 223 28.09 8.75 -10.93
N GLU A 224 26.80 9.05 -11.05
CA GLU A 224 26.18 9.76 -12.16
C GLU A 224 25.46 11.00 -11.65
N SER A 225 26.24 12.02 -11.25
CA SER A 225 25.67 13.35 -10.99
C SER A 225 25.21 14.06 -12.25
N GLY A 226 24.08 14.77 -12.16
CA GLY A 226 23.58 15.67 -13.18
C GLY A 226 22.21 15.26 -13.69
N ALA A 227 21.93 15.48 -14.97
CA ALA A 227 20.62 15.25 -15.57
C ALA A 227 20.17 13.76 -15.53
N LYS A 228 21.11 12.81 -15.54
CA LYS A 228 20.80 11.38 -15.54
C LYS A 228 20.31 10.88 -14.17
N GLY A 229 21.07 11.06 -13.09
CA GLY A 229 20.61 10.71 -11.74
C GLY A 229 19.30 11.43 -11.34
N ILE A 230 19.06 12.65 -11.84
CA ILE A 230 17.77 13.35 -11.68
C ILE A 230 16.66 12.61 -12.43
N ALA A 231 16.89 12.20 -13.67
CA ALA A 231 15.92 11.43 -14.45
C ALA A 231 15.64 10.06 -13.82
N ASP A 232 16.63 9.42 -13.21
CA ASP A 232 16.50 8.11 -12.56
C ASP A 232 15.65 8.22 -11.29
N ALA A 233 15.92 9.25 -10.48
CA ALA A 233 15.10 9.59 -9.32
C ALA A 233 13.67 10.01 -9.71
N GLN A 234 13.50 10.73 -10.82
CA GLN A 234 12.18 11.09 -11.33
C GLN A 234 11.39 9.85 -11.76
N ARG A 235 12.00 8.94 -12.54
CA ARG A 235 11.37 7.68 -12.94
C ARG A 235 10.97 6.84 -11.72
N PHE A 236 11.86 6.71 -10.75
CA PHE A 236 11.56 6.05 -9.48
C PHE A 236 10.33 6.67 -8.78
N ASN A 237 10.31 7.99 -8.60
CA ASN A 237 9.23 8.68 -7.89
C ASN A 237 7.89 8.56 -8.63
N GLU A 238 7.88 8.72 -9.95
CA GLU A 238 6.69 8.58 -10.79
C GLU A 238 6.13 7.16 -10.72
N HIS A 239 6.98 6.15 -10.87
CA HIS A 239 6.55 4.75 -10.79
C HIS A 239 6.05 4.39 -9.38
N TYR A 240 6.81 4.76 -8.33
CA TYR A 240 6.45 4.47 -6.94
C TYR A 240 5.13 5.13 -6.53
N ALA A 241 4.88 6.38 -6.93
CA ALA A 241 3.61 7.05 -6.71
C ALA A 241 2.45 6.38 -7.46
N GLY A 242 2.72 5.76 -8.61
CA GLY A 242 1.72 5.03 -9.40
C GLY A 242 1.37 3.65 -8.86
N LEU A 243 2.20 3.04 -8.00
CA LEU A 243 1.98 1.67 -7.49
C LEU A 243 0.60 1.49 -6.87
N SER A 244 0.09 2.51 -6.15
CA SER A 244 -1.21 2.43 -5.47
C SER A 244 -2.42 2.34 -6.41
N SER A 245 -2.24 2.67 -7.70
CA SER A 245 -3.29 2.53 -8.72
C SER A 245 -3.34 1.16 -9.37
N ARG A 246 -2.35 0.30 -9.10
CA ARG A 246 -2.31 -1.05 -9.69
C ARG A 246 -3.40 -1.93 -9.06
N PRO A 247 -4.00 -2.87 -9.83
CA PRO A 247 -5.04 -3.75 -9.31
C PRO A 247 -4.56 -4.73 -8.25
N ASP A 248 -3.25 -4.99 -8.18
CA ASP A 248 -2.63 -5.92 -7.23
C ASP A 248 -2.04 -5.23 -6.00
N TYR A 249 -2.17 -3.90 -5.89
CA TYR A 249 -1.55 -3.14 -4.80
C TYR A 249 -2.07 -3.55 -3.43
N ASP A 250 -3.34 -3.95 -3.33
CA ASP A 250 -3.93 -4.42 -2.09
C ASP A 250 -3.54 -5.86 -1.72
N GLY A 251 -2.88 -6.58 -2.63
CA GLY A 251 -2.46 -7.98 -2.49
C GLY A 251 -3.49 -8.99 -3.01
N PHE A 252 -4.57 -8.57 -3.67
CA PHE A 252 -5.57 -9.48 -4.22
C PHE A 252 -6.11 -8.99 -5.56
N VAL A 253 -6.13 -9.86 -6.57
CA VAL A 253 -6.63 -9.51 -7.91
C VAL A 253 -7.88 -10.31 -8.21
N THR A 254 -8.97 -9.62 -8.52
CA THR A 254 -10.22 -10.23 -8.98
C THR A 254 -10.09 -10.76 -10.42
N ILE A 255 -11.03 -11.62 -10.84
CA ILE A 255 -11.05 -12.10 -12.23
C ILE A 255 -11.19 -10.94 -13.22
N ASP A 256 -12.04 -9.95 -12.94
CA ASP A 256 -12.26 -8.85 -13.89
C ASP A 256 -11.04 -7.92 -13.98
N GLU A 257 -10.34 -7.67 -12.86
CA GLU A 257 -9.05 -6.96 -12.87
C GLU A 257 -7.99 -7.73 -13.66
N GLY A 258 -7.86 -9.04 -13.45
CA GLY A 258 -6.93 -9.86 -14.22
C GLY A 258 -7.26 -9.89 -15.72
N VAL A 259 -8.54 -9.98 -16.08
CA VAL A 259 -8.99 -9.90 -17.48
C VAL A 259 -8.63 -8.55 -18.10
N GLN A 260 -8.87 -7.45 -17.38
CA GLN A 260 -8.55 -6.12 -17.85
C GLN A 260 -7.04 -5.95 -18.01
N TRP A 261 -6.27 -6.39 -17.01
CA TRP A 261 -4.81 -6.37 -17.02
C TRP A 261 -4.23 -7.10 -18.24
N ALA A 262 -4.74 -8.29 -18.55
CA ALA A 262 -4.33 -9.06 -19.72
C ALA A 262 -4.58 -8.33 -21.05
N LYS A 263 -5.69 -7.58 -21.14
CA LYS A 263 -6.05 -6.79 -22.34
C LYS A 263 -5.15 -5.58 -22.51
N ASP A 264 -4.83 -4.92 -21.40
CA ASP A 264 -3.97 -3.74 -21.40
C ASP A 264 -2.50 -4.13 -21.65
N HIS A 265 -2.12 -5.38 -21.36
CA HIS A 265 -0.78 -5.92 -21.55
C HIS A 265 -0.78 -7.18 -22.44
N PRO A 266 -1.05 -7.06 -23.75
CA PRO A 266 -1.01 -8.21 -24.65
C PRO A 266 0.44 -8.66 -24.91
N LYS A 267 0.63 -9.96 -25.13
CA LYS A 267 1.90 -10.62 -25.53
C LYS A 267 3.03 -10.55 -24.49
N THR A 268 2.69 -10.61 -23.21
CA THR A 268 3.70 -10.63 -22.12
C THR A 268 4.34 -12.02 -21.96
N LEU A 269 3.55 -13.10 -22.03
CA LEU A 269 4.05 -14.47 -21.94
C LEU A 269 4.42 -15.05 -23.32
N PRO A 270 5.43 -15.95 -23.39
CA PRO A 270 6.39 -16.28 -22.33
C PRO A 270 7.62 -15.34 -22.30
N ASP A 271 7.87 -14.61 -23.38
CA ASP A 271 9.18 -14.00 -23.66
C ASP A 271 9.35 -12.55 -23.15
N ASN A 272 8.25 -11.84 -22.86
CA ASN A 272 8.26 -10.41 -22.55
C ASN A 272 7.84 -10.11 -21.11
N VAL A 273 8.11 -11.02 -20.17
CA VAL A 273 7.76 -10.82 -18.75
C VAL A 273 8.65 -9.75 -18.14
N THR A 274 8.06 -8.72 -17.55
CA THR A 274 8.73 -7.67 -16.79
C THR A 274 8.07 -7.50 -15.42
N ALA A 275 8.73 -6.79 -14.51
CA ALA A 275 8.15 -6.48 -13.20
C ALA A 275 6.84 -5.68 -13.33
N ASP A 276 6.80 -4.75 -14.27
CA ASP A 276 5.65 -3.88 -14.54
C ASP A 276 4.43 -4.63 -15.05
N ASN A 277 4.61 -5.61 -15.94
CA ASN A 277 3.49 -6.36 -16.54
C ASN A 277 3.12 -7.65 -15.80
N SER A 278 3.83 -7.96 -14.72
CA SER A 278 3.50 -9.04 -13.78
C SER A 278 2.55 -8.54 -12.69
N LEU A 279 1.83 -9.45 -12.04
CA LEU A 279 0.99 -9.15 -10.87
C LEU A 279 1.52 -9.81 -9.59
N TYR A 280 1.31 -9.16 -8.44
CA TYR A 280 1.84 -9.59 -7.14
C TYR A 280 0.71 -9.82 -6.13
N MET A 281 0.46 -11.08 -5.76
CA MET A 281 -0.65 -11.44 -4.86
C MET A 281 -0.15 -11.91 -3.49
N ASP A 282 -0.90 -11.58 -2.44
CA ASP A 282 -0.64 -12.05 -1.08
C ASP A 282 -1.34 -13.40 -0.86
N ALA A 283 -0.55 -14.45 -0.58
CA ALA A 283 -1.05 -15.78 -0.26
C ALA A 283 -2.06 -15.80 0.91
N SER A 284 -1.99 -14.83 1.83
CA SER A 284 -2.92 -14.74 2.96
C SER A 284 -4.34 -14.36 2.55
N GLN A 285 -4.51 -13.75 1.38
CA GLN A 285 -5.80 -13.29 0.86
C GLN A 285 -6.46 -14.30 -0.09
N LEU A 286 -5.71 -15.32 -0.49
CA LEU A 286 -6.12 -16.33 -1.46
C LEU A 286 -7.08 -17.37 -0.87
N ASP A 287 -8.01 -17.85 -1.70
CA ASP A 287 -8.92 -18.95 -1.36
C ASP A 287 -8.42 -20.26 -1.98
N PHE A 288 -8.04 -21.21 -1.13
CA PHE A 288 -7.50 -22.52 -1.54
C PHE A 288 -8.58 -23.57 -1.87
N GLY A 289 -9.84 -23.17 -1.94
CA GLY A 289 -10.96 -24.04 -2.28
C GLY A 289 -11.17 -25.14 -1.24
N ASN A 290 -11.18 -26.40 -1.68
CA ASN A 290 -11.33 -27.56 -0.80
C ASN A 290 -10.00 -28.11 -0.31
N LEU A 291 -8.86 -27.49 -0.63
CA LEU A 291 -7.57 -27.93 -0.12
C LEU A 291 -7.55 -27.77 1.41
N SER A 292 -7.17 -28.84 2.10
CA SER A 292 -7.13 -28.92 3.54
C SER A 292 -5.98 -29.80 4.01
N THR A 293 -5.69 -29.75 5.30
CA THR A 293 -4.63 -30.60 5.90
C THR A 293 -4.88 -32.10 5.66
N ASN A 294 -6.14 -32.50 5.50
CA ASN A 294 -6.56 -33.89 5.28
C ASN A 294 -6.37 -34.38 3.83
N ASN A 295 -6.32 -33.49 2.85
CA ASN A 295 -6.19 -33.85 1.43
C ASN A 295 -4.95 -33.22 0.76
N MET A 296 -4.04 -32.65 1.56
CA MET A 296 -2.79 -32.09 1.09
C MET A 296 -1.91 -33.19 0.48
N PRO A 297 -1.53 -33.09 -0.81
CA PRO A 297 -0.75 -34.13 -1.47
C PRO A 297 0.75 -34.08 -1.13
N LEU A 298 1.21 -33.03 -0.45
CA LEU A 298 2.59 -32.82 -0.05
C LEU A 298 2.76 -33.11 1.44
N LYS A 299 3.94 -33.60 1.84
CA LYS A 299 4.32 -33.65 3.26
C LYS A 299 4.86 -32.29 3.71
N GLU A 300 4.89 -32.08 5.02
CA GLU A 300 5.52 -30.88 5.59
C GLU A 300 6.99 -30.76 5.13
N GLY A 301 7.36 -29.56 4.67
CA GLY A 301 8.65 -29.23 4.05
C GLY A 301 8.76 -29.61 2.57
N GLU A 302 7.80 -30.33 1.99
CA GLU A 302 7.81 -30.66 0.57
C GLU A 302 7.24 -29.52 -0.29
N LYS A 303 7.82 -29.37 -1.48
CA LYS A 303 7.42 -28.44 -2.52
C LYS A 303 7.02 -29.20 -3.77
N GLY A 304 5.87 -28.87 -4.35
CA GLY A 304 5.37 -29.50 -5.55
C GLY A 304 4.17 -28.79 -6.16
N ASN A 305 3.82 -29.17 -7.38
CA ASN A 305 2.64 -28.62 -8.06
C ASN A 305 1.36 -29.20 -7.45
N VAL A 306 0.46 -28.32 -7.02
CA VAL A 306 -0.83 -28.66 -6.45
C VAL A 306 -1.92 -27.99 -7.26
N ASN A 307 -2.90 -28.78 -7.67
CA ASN A 307 -4.08 -28.27 -8.35
C ASN A 307 -5.03 -27.63 -7.33
N LEU A 308 -5.10 -26.31 -7.36
CA LEU A 308 -6.00 -25.49 -6.55
C LEU A 308 -7.40 -25.42 -7.15
N LEU A 309 -7.60 -25.81 -8.41
CA LEU A 309 -8.88 -25.71 -9.09
C LEU A 309 -9.92 -26.65 -8.50
N ASN A 310 -10.93 -26.07 -7.85
CA ASN A 310 -12.06 -26.81 -7.28
C ASN A 310 -13.39 -26.43 -7.95
N TYR A 311 -13.92 -27.34 -8.78
CA TYR A 311 -15.18 -27.12 -9.51
C TYR A 311 -16.43 -26.98 -8.64
N THR A 312 -16.44 -27.57 -7.44
CA THR A 312 -17.61 -27.48 -6.56
C THR A 312 -17.80 -26.07 -5.99
N SER A 313 -16.76 -25.23 -6.06
CA SER A 313 -16.75 -23.84 -5.57
C SER A 313 -16.63 -22.80 -6.68
N TYR A 314 -16.70 -23.22 -7.96
CA TYR A 314 -16.57 -22.35 -9.14
C TYR A 314 -17.59 -21.20 -9.18
N SER A 315 -18.71 -21.29 -8.49
CA SER A 315 -19.71 -20.20 -8.44
C SER A 315 -19.28 -19.01 -7.57
N ARG A 316 -18.24 -19.14 -6.73
CA ARG A 316 -17.79 -18.07 -5.83
C ARG A 316 -16.72 -17.21 -6.51
N SER A 317 -16.99 -15.90 -6.64
CA SER A 317 -16.08 -14.95 -7.29
C SER A 317 -14.65 -14.98 -6.72
N ARG A 318 -14.51 -15.01 -5.38
CA ARG A 318 -13.20 -15.08 -4.70
C ARG A 318 -12.45 -16.37 -4.99
N SER A 319 -13.14 -17.51 -4.93
CA SER A 319 -12.54 -18.81 -5.25
C SER A 319 -12.14 -18.88 -6.72
N ARG A 320 -12.92 -18.31 -7.66
CA ARG A 320 -12.49 -18.19 -9.06
C ARG A 320 -11.22 -17.35 -9.18
N ALA A 321 -11.17 -16.17 -8.56
CA ALA A 321 -10.01 -15.29 -8.62
C ALA A 321 -8.70 -15.94 -8.16
N THR A 322 -8.77 -16.95 -7.28
CA THR A 322 -7.59 -17.73 -6.88
C THR A 322 -7.48 -19.06 -7.62
N THR A 323 -8.44 -19.97 -7.45
CA THR A 323 -8.35 -21.36 -7.90
C THR A 323 -8.42 -21.53 -9.42
N TYR A 324 -9.15 -20.64 -10.09
CA TYR A 324 -9.23 -20.63 -11.55
C TYR A 324 -8.04 -19.89 -12.16
N ALA A 325 -7.58 -18.80 -11.50
CA ALA A 325 -6.39 -18.06 -11.93
C ALA A 325 -5.09 -18.87 -11.76
N LEU A 326 -4.93 -19.56 -10.64
CA LEU A 326 -3.69 -20.25 -10.28
C LEU A 326 -3.70 -21.74 -10.65
N GLY A 327 -4.86 -22.29 -11.02
CA GLY A 327 -5.00 -23.66 -11.52
C GLY A 327 -4.10 -24.68 -10.81
N ASN A 328 -3.05 -25.13 -11.50
CA ASN A 328 -2.00 -25.97 -10.94
C ASN A 328 -0.74 -25.14 -10.62
N THR A 329 -0.58 -24.77 -9.36
CA THR A 329 0.49 -23.87 -8.91
C THR A 329 1.48 -24.62 -8.02
N MET A 330 2.73 -24.17 -8.05
CA MET A 330 3.77 -24.64 -7.14
C MET A 330 3.47 -24.20 -5.71
N VAL A 331 3.32 -25.16 -4.80
CA VAL A 331 3.05 -24.96 -3.37
C VAL A 331 4.14 -25.65 -2.54
N GLU A 332 4.51 -25.03 -1.44
CA GLU A 332 5.31 -25.62 -0.36
C GLU A 332 4.45 -25.73 0.90
N TYR A 333 4.40 -26.93 1.49
CA TYR A 333 3.64 -27.14 2.73
C TYR A 333 4.53 -26.85 3.94
N LEU A 334 4.31 -25.75 4.63
CA LEU A 334 5.23 -25.27 5.65
C LEU A 334 4.96 -25.87 7.03
N ASN A 335 3.69 -26.12 7.38
CA ASN A 335 3.33 -26.65 8.68
C ASN A 335 1.99 -27.39 8.61
N ALA A 336 2.00 -28.66 9.00
CA ALA A 336 0.82 -29.51 8.92
C ALA A 336 -0.18 -29.30 10.06
N ASP A 337 0.30 -28.87 11.23
CA ASP A 337 -0.53 -28.66 12.42
C ASP A 337 -1.47 -27.48 12.29
N ASN A 338 -1.12 -26.47 11.49
CA ASN A 338 -1.91 -25.25 11.30
C ASN A 338 -2.26 -24.97 9.83
N GLY A 339 -1.93 -25.86 8.90
CA GLY A 339 -2.25 -25.72 7.48
C GLY A 339 -1.50 -24.58 6.77
N THR A 340 -0.32 -24.16 7.25
CA THR A 340 0.41 -23.05 6.61
C THR A 340 1.06 -23.51 5.30
N VAL A 341 0.84 -22.75 4.22
CA VAL A 341 1.41 -22.99 2.89
C VAL A 341 2.11 -21.75 2.34
N ARG A 342 3.06 -21.95 1.44
CA ARG A 342 3.65 -20.90 0.61
C ARG A 342 3.45 -21.21 -0.86
N LEU A 343 3.10 -20.18 -1.62
CA LEU A 343 2.96 -20.25 -3.07
C LEU A 343 4.10 -19.47 -3.70
N PHE A 344 4.38 -19.76 -4.97
CA PHE A 344 5.46 -19.12 -5.71
C PHE A 344 4.89 -18.32 -6.87
N TRP A 345 5.32 -18.60 -8.09
CA TRP A 345 4.81 -17.94 -9.27
C TRP A 345 3.98 -18.90 -10.09
N ASP A 346 3.13 -18.33 -10.93
CA ASP A 346 2.39 -19.06 -11.97
C ASP A 346 2.32 -18.24 -13.25
N ASN A 347 2.05 -18.92 -14.37
CA ASN A 347 1.72 -18.30 -15.64
C ASN A 347 0.21 -18.39 -15.84
N TYR A 348 -0.45 -17.24 -15.88
CA TYR A 348 -1.85 -17.20 -16.24
C TYR A 348 -1.98 -16.91 -17.74
N ASP A 349 -2.21 -17.94 -18.52
CA ASP A 349 -2.15 -17.90 -20.00
C ASP A 349 -3.47 -18.29 -20.68
N TRP A 350 -4.52 -18.57 -19.90
CA TRP A 350 -5.82 -19.03 -20.39
C TRP A 350 -5.70 -20.24 -21.33
N ASP A 351 -4.66 -21.06 -21.15
CA ASP A 351 -4.39 -22.21 -21.99
C ASP A 351 -5.19 -23.45 -21.56
N TYR A 352 -5.45 -24.30 -22.56
CA TYR A 352 -5.99 -25.63 -22.40
C TYR A 352 -4.82 -26.60 -22.36
N HIS A 353 -4.48 -27.14 -21.18
CA HIS A 353 -3.38 -28.10 -21.10
C HIS A 353 -3.63 -29.41 -21.88
N ASN A 354 -4.82 -29.62 -22.46
CA ASN A 354 -5.17 -30.76 -23.31
C ASN A 354 -5.89 -30.34 -24.60
N ASN A 355 -5.49 -30.93 -25.73
CA ASN A 355 -6.22 -30.84 -27.00
C ASN A 355 -6.71 -32.25 -27.42
N PRO A 356 -8.03 -32.49 -27.59
CA PRO A 356 -9.15 -31.56 -27.45
C PRO A 356 -9.49 -31.21 -25.99
N PRO A 357 -10.21 -30.08 -25.75
CA PRO A 357 -10.71 -29.69 -24.43
C PRO A 357 -11.70 -30.75 -23.92
N SER A 358 -11.19 -31.73 -23.20
CA SER A 358 -11.96 -32.88 -22.74
C SER A 358 -12.49 -32.69 -21.31
N GLY A 359 -11.88 -31.77 -20.56
CA GLY A 359 -12.30 -31.40 -19.21
C GLY A 359 -13.39 -30.33 -19.17
N SER A 360 -14.17 -30.31 -18.09
CA SER A 360 -15.11 -29.21 -17.81
C SER A 360 -14.42 -27.85 -17.62
N ARG A 361 -13.11 -27.82 -17.29
CA ARG A 361 -12.30 -26.59 -17.10
C ARG A 361 -12.00 -26.03 -18.45
N ASP A 362 -11.48 -26.86 -19.34
CA ASP A 362 -11.11 -26.44 -20.68
C ASP A 362 -12.33 -25.82 -21.40
N ARG A 363 -13.51 -26.41 -21.24
CA ARG A 363 -14.77 -25.82 -21.75
C ARG A 363 -15.14 -24.49 -21.08
N ALA A 364 -14.93 -24.33 -19.78
CA ALA A 364 -15.18 -23.08 -19.07
C ALA A 364 -14.20 -21.97 -19.49
N VAL A 365 -12.90 -22.29 -19.60
CA VAL A 365 -11.86 -21.39 -20.11
C VAL A 365 -12.20 -20.93 -21.53
N GLN A 366 -12.71 -21.83 -22.37
CA GLN A 366 -13.11 -21.50 -23.74
C GLN A 366 -14.30 -20.56 -23.80
N ALA A 367 -15.33 -20.82 -22.98
CA ALA A 367 -16.48 -19.94 -22.87
C ALA A 367 -16.07 -18.56 -22.36
N ASP A 368 -15.26 -18.49 -21.30
CA ASP A 368 -14.79 -17.23 -20.71
C ASP A 368 -13.92 -16.45 -21.70
N ARG A 369 -13.04 -17.11 -22.46
CA ARG A 369 -12.25 -16.46 -23.53
C ARG A 369 -13.14 -15.79 -24.58
N LEU A 370 -14.17 -16.49 -25.06
CA LEU A 370 -15.11 -15.95 -26.04
C LEU A 370 -15.93 -14.78 -25.46
N LEU A 371 -16.46 -14.93 -24.26
CA LEU A 371 -17.28 -13.92 -23.60
C LEU A 371 -16.51 -12.66 -23.22
N LYS A 372 -15.24 -12.81 -22.82
CA LYS A 372 -14.39 -11.71 -22.36
C LYS A 372 -13.46 -11.18 -23.46
N GLY A 373 -13.41 -11.81 -24.63
CA GLY A 373 -12.58 -11.37 -25.75
C GLY A 373 -11.08 -11.65 -25.55
N LEU A 374 -10.74 -12.76 -24.92
CA LEU A 374 -9.36 -13.18 -24.64
C LEU A 374 -8.90 -14.26 -25.63
N ASN A 375 -7.59 -14.32 -25.86
CA ASN A 375 -6.94 -15.31 -26.72
C ASN A 375 -5.51 -15.60 -26.22
N ASP A 376 -4.73 -16.38 -26.97
CA ASP A 376 -3.39 -16.82 -26.55
C ASP A 376 -2.37 -15.68 -26.41
N SER A 377 -2.69 -14.46 -26.89
CA SER A 377 -1.88 -13.28 -26.63
C SER A 377 -2.18 -12.61 -25.29
N HIS A 378 -3.14 -13.08 -24.49
CA HIS A 378 -3.65 -12.38 -23.31
C HIS A 378 -3.26 -13.06 -21.98
N GLY A 379 -2.00 -13.47 -21.83
CA GLY A 379 -1.49 -14.01 -20.58
C GLY A 379 -0.69 -12.99 -19.76
N PHE A 380 -0.35 -13.32 -18.52
CA PHE A 380 0.60 -12.59 -17.68
C PHE A 380 1.20 -13.47 -16.57
N LYS A 381 2.33 -13.03 -16.02
CA LYS A 381 2.99 -13.67 -14.88
C LYS A 381 2.35 -13.23 -13.57
N VAL A 382 2.18 -14.15 -12.64
CA VAL A 382 1.78 -13.86 -11.27
C VAL A 382 2.88 -14.31 -10.32
N TYR A 383 3.29 -13.43 -9.39
CA TYR A 383 4.14 -13.74 -8.26
C TYR A 383 3.32 -13.70 -6.98
N ILE A 384 3.48 -14.70 -6.13
CA ILE A 384 2.72 -14.81 -4.89
C ILE A 384 3.71 -14.69 -3.72
N TYR A 385 3.44 -13.73 -2.83
CA TYR A 385 4.24 -13.46 -1.63
C TYR A 385 3.46 -13.84 -0.37
N GLY A 386 4.09 -13.69 0.80
CA GLY A 386 3.46 -14.05 2.07
C GLY A 386 3.26 -15.54 2.27
N LYS A 387 2.28 -15.88 3.13
CA LYS A 387 1.90 -17.26 3.48
C LYS A 387 0.38 -17.37 3.53
N GLY A 388 -0.14 -18.48 3.03
CA GLY A 388 -1.55 -18.83 3.09
C GLY A 388 -1.85 -19.85 4.18
N THR A 389 -3.13 -19.99 4.52
CA THR A 389 -3.61 -21.03 5.45
C THR A 389 -4.71 -21.85 4.78
N ILE A 390 -4.53 -23.16 4.68
CA ILE A 390 -5.55 -24.09 4.18
C ILE A 390 -6.46 -24.55 5.33
N ALA A 391 -7.65 -25.05 4.99
CA ALA A 391 -8.59 -25.54 6.00
C ALA A 391 -8.02 -26.76 6.76
N HIS A 392 -8.50 -26.98 7.99
CA HIS A 392 -8.19 -28.21 8.73
C HIS A 392 -9.00 -29.40 8.24
#